data_AF-A0A9P6S0A5-F1
#
_entry.id   AF-A0A9P6S0A5-F1
#
_cell.length_a   1.000
_cell.length_b   1.000
_cell.length_c   1.000
_cell.angle_alpha   90.00
_cell.angle_beta   90.00
_cell.angle_gamma   90.00
#
_symmetry.space_group_name_H-M   'P 1'
#
loop_
_entity.id
_entity.type
_entity.pdbx_description
1 polymer ?
#
loop_
_entity_poly.entity_id
_entity_poly.type
_entity_poly.pdbx_seq_one_letter_code
_entity_poly.pdbx_strand_id
1 'polypeptide(L)'
;MTQPYTPLNPPQKALSGQDKHSFGYSTLSTRLPVIVSKIVDDVYRSYHGLSDSDPFKNEKEKEAKGIIERIGGLRYELQRDKPFSSQSFFGFAFVLKSIENRPLTDKREDVEEWNQALATYYPTSSWYKASWLFSECYLYRRIKEAFALTEHWKDYDPFFEQKRTVFKSSQKAVVSMAVQLTTPVVPGSNLSVLDLKVQDGPESKGTRDAFFEMVQVSLWGNATDLSLLDNPDLEKVEQLQRRMLSSSTSSNASSANASPAASTVHLDQLGVSKDPEEHASELEKHADKILSNDSELLWSKVKSLRNGRVDIILDNAGFELYVDFVIADYLIRAGFASEIVFHAKRIPWFVSDVMP
;
A
#
# COMPACT_ATOMS: atom_id res chain seq x y z
N MET A 1 24.78 -25.09 -19.03
CA MET A 1 24.36 -23.71 -18.69
C MET A 1 22.98 -23.82 -18.06
N THR A 2 22.81 -23.32 -16.83
CA THR A 2 21.49 -23.26 -16.19
C THR A 2 20.59 -22.36 -17.03
N GLN A 3 19.36 -22.79 -17.33
CA GLN A 3 18.42 -21.93 -18.05
C GLN A 3 18.20 -20.63 -17.26
N PRO A 4 18.10 -19.46 -17.91
CA PRO A 4 17.80 -18.21 -17.23
C PRO A 4 16.44 -18.31 -16.54
N TYR A 5 16.31 -17.61 -15.40
CA TYR A 5 15.01 -17.47 -14.74
C TYR A 5 14.10 -16.61 -15.61
N THR A 6 12.94 -17.15 -15.95
CA THR A 6 11.90 -16.46 -16.73
C THR A 6 10.54 -16.78 -16.11
N PRO A 7 9.46 -16.06 -16.47
CA PRO A 7 8.13 -16.43 -16.01
C PRO A 7 7.71 -17.88 -16.36
N LEU A 8 8.29 -18.45 -17.42
CA LEU A 8 8.08 -19.85 -17.82
C LEU A 8 9.00 -20.84 -17.08
N ASN A 9 10.08 -20.36 -16.48
CA ASN A 9 11.06 -21.16 -15.74
C ASN A 9 11.42 -20.50 -14.40
N PRO A 10 10.46 -20.39 -13.46
CA PRO A 10 10.74 -19.83 -12.15
C PRO A 10 11.52 -20.83 -11.27
N PRO A 11 12.30 -20.36 -10.28
CA PRO A 11 13.05 -21.23 -9.36
C PRO A 11 12.13 -22.13 -8.51
N GLN A 12 10.89 -21.68 -8.29
CA GLN A 12 9.82 -22.43 -7.65
C GLN A 12 8.54 -22.27 -8.46
N LYS A 13 7.68 -23.28 -8.44
CA LYS A 13 6.41 -23.22 -9.16
C LYS A 13 5.62 -21.99 -8.73
N ALA A 14 5.26 -21.13 -9.69
CA ALA A 14 4.47 -19.94 -9.42
C ALA A 14 3.08 -20.33 -8.90
N LEU A 15 2.58 -19.58 -7.92
CA LEU A 15 1.18 -19.62 -7.52
C LEU A 15 0.32 -19.20 -8.73
N SER A 16 -0.88 -19.78 -8.86
CA SER A 16 -1.79 -19.54 -9.98
C SER A 16 -3.24 -19.74 -9.55
N GLY A 17 -4.18 -19.40 -10.42
CA GLY A 17 -5.61 -19.68 -10.22
C GLY A 17 -6.03 -21.10 -10.60
N GLN A 18 -5.12 -22.05 -10.80
CA GLN A 18 -5.52 -23.41 -11.21
C GLN A 18 -6.02 -24.26 -10.03
N ASP A 19 -5.50 -24.01 -8.83
CA ASP A 19 -5.89 -24.73 -7.62
C ASP A 19 -7.05 -24.01 -6.92
N LYS A 20 -8.24 -24.61 -6.97
CA LYS A 20 -9.49 -24.07 -6.39
C LYS A 20 -9.43 -23.87 -4.87
N HIS A 21 -8.51 -24.53 -4.18
CA HIS A 21 -8.34 -24.38 -2.73
C HIS A 21 -7.26 -23.36 -2.36
N SER A 22 -6.54 -22.83 -3.35
CA SER A 22 -5.51 -21.82 -3.13
C SER A 22 -6.10 -20.43 -2.93
N PHE A 23 -5.35 -19.59 -2.20
CA PHE A 23 -5.66 -18.18 -2.10
C PHE A 23 -5.60 -17.45 -3.45
N GLY A 24 -4.71 -17.88 -4.36
CA GLY A 24 -4.62 -17.33 -5.72
C GLY A 24 -5.91 -17.52 -6.52
N TYR A 25 -6.55 -18.70 -6.43
CA TYR A 25 -7.87 -18.91 -7.02
C TYR A 25 -8.93 -17.99 -6.41
N SER A 26 -9.01 -17.91 -5.07
CA SER A 26 -9.99 -17.05 -4.39
C SER A 26 -9.82 -15.57 -4.77
N THR A 27 -8.58 -15.10 -4.88
CA THR A 27 -8.27 -13.73 -5.32
C THR A 27 -8.79 -13.49 -6.74
N LEU A 28 -8.44 -14.35 -7.70
CA LEU A 28 -8.86 -14.21 -9.10
C LEU A 28 -10.37 -14.39 -9.31
N SER A 29 -11.00 -15.31 -8.59
CA SER A 29 -12.42 -15.67 -8.77
C SER A 29 -13.39 -14.74 -8.04
N THR A 30 -12.94 -14.12 -6.96
CA THR A 30 -13.82 -13.40 -6.02
C THR A 30 -13.34 -11.98 -5.77
N ARG A 31 -12.11 -11.79 -5.30
CA ARG A 31 -11.62 -10.48 -4.84
C ARG A 31 -11.41 -9.49 -5.99
N LEU A 32 -10.74 -9.91 -7.07
CA LEU A 32 -10.51 -9.05 -8.23
C LEU A 32 -11.81 -8.62 -8.92
N PRO A 33 -12.81 -9.51 -9.13
CA PRO A 33 -14.14 -9.10 -9.57
C PRO A 33 -14.82 -8.04 -8.70
N VAL A 34 -14.65 -8.11 -7.37
CA VAL A 34 -15.19 -7.09 -6.44
C VAL A 34 -14.47 -5.76 -6.64
N ILE A 35 -13.15 -5.75 -6.78
CA ILE A 35 -12.37 -4.54 -7.06
C ILE A 35 -12.84 -3.89 -8.38
N VAL A 36 -13.00 -4.69 -9.44
CA VAL A 36 -13.52 -4.21 -10.73
C VAL A 36 -14.89 -3.56 -10.58
N SER A 37 -15.80 -4.18 -9.80
CA SER A 37 -17.11 -3.60 -9.53
C SER A 37 -17.03 -2.29 -8.74
N LYS A 38 -16.16 -2.20 -7.73
CA LYS A 38 -15.96 -0.95 -6.96
C LYS A 38 -15.49 0.20 -7.86
N ILE A 39 -14.58 -0.07 -8.82
CA ILE A 39 -14.11 0.94 -9.77
C ILE A 39 -15.24 1.42 -10.69
N VAL A 40 -16.07 0.49 -11.18
CA VAL A 40 -17.25 0.85 -12.00
C VAL A 40 -18.19 1.77 -11.21
N ASP A 41 -18.48 1.44 -9.95
CA ASP A 41 -19.34 2.25 -9.08
C ASP A 41 -18.74 3.63 -8.81
N ASP A 42 -17.42 3.71 -8.62
CA ASP A 42 -16.70 4.96 -8.35
C ASP A 42 -16.70 5.90 -9.57
N VAL A 43 -16.39 5.37 -10.76
CA VAL A 43 -16.48 6.12 -12.02
C VAL A 43 -17.92 6.60 -12.26
N TYR A 44 -18.91 5.73 -12.02
CA TYR A 44 -20.33 6.07 -12.16
C TYR A 44 -20.72 7.26 -11.26
N ARG A 45 -20.39 7.19 -9.97
CA ARG A 45 -20.68 8.29 -9.02
C ARG A 45 -19.95 9.57 -9.41
N SER A 46 -18.71 9.46 -9.85
CA SER A 46 -17.86 10.61 -10.18
C SER A 46 -18.39 11.39 -11.38
N TYR A 47 -18.79 10.71 -12.47
CA TYR A 47 -19.35 11.43 -13.62
C TYR A 47 -20.77 11.95 -13.32
N HIS A 48 -21.57 11.22 -12.54
CA HIS A 48 -22.91 11.69 -12.12
C HIS A 48 -22.85 12.93 -11.19
N GLY A 49 -21.74 13.10 -10.47
CA GLY A 49 -21.48 14.27 -9.63
C GLY A 49 -20.93 15.50 -10.36
N LEU A 50 -20.76 15.44 -11.69
CA LEU A 50 -20.26 16.58 -12.46
C LEU A 50 -21.25 17.75 -12.45
N SER A 51 -20.72 18.95 -12.15
CA SER A 51 -21.49 20.19 -12.16
C SER A 51 -22.10 20.45 -13.55
N ASP A 52 -23.32 20.97 -13.59
CA ASP A 52 -23.95 21.42 -14.85
C ASP A 52 -23.20 22.59 -15.52
N SER A 53 -22.31 23.26 -14.77
CA SER A 53 -21.44 24.31 -15.29
C SER A 53 -20.14 23.81 -15.92
N ASP A 54 -19.84 22.50 -15.85
CA ASP A 54 -18.64 21.93 -16.44
C ASP A 54 -18.75 21.95 -17.98
N PRO A 55 -17.87 22.69 -18.69
CA PRO A 55 -17.95 22.84 -20.14
C PRO A 55 -17.70 21.53 -20.89
N PHE A 56 -17.10 20.52 -20.25
CA PHE A 56 -16.80 19.21 -20.83
C PHE A 56 -17.68 18.09 -20.27
N LYS A 57 -18.82 18.42 -19.63
CA LYS A 57 -19.68 17.44 -18.97
C LYS A 57 -20.07 16.29 -19.91
N ASN A 58 -20.56 16.61 -21.11
CA ASN A 58 -21.04 15.61 -22.06
C ASN A 58 -19.92 14.68 -22.55
N GLU A 59 -18.75 15.24 -22.82
CA GLU A 59 -17.54 14.52 -23.23
C GLU A 59 -17.07 13.59 -22.11
N LYS A 60 -16.94 14.12 -20.88
CA LYS A 60 -16.57 13.34 -19.70
C LYS A 60 -17.56 12.21 -19.42
N GLU A 61 -18.87 12.45 -19.53
CA GLU A 61 -19.90 11.42 -19.36
C GLU A 61 -19.79 10.31 -20.40
N LYS A 62 -19.53 10.68 -21.67
CA LYS A 62 -19.34 9.70 -22.76
C LYS A 62 -18.09 8.85 -22.52
N GLU A 63 -16.98 9.47 -22.14
CA GLU A 63 -15.73 8.76 -21.80
C GLU A 63 -15.92 7.83 -20.60
N ALA A 64 -16.57 8.31 -19.53
CA ALA A 64 -16.82 7.53 -18.33
C ALA A 64 -17.66 6.28 -18.60
N LYS A 65 -18.70 6.38 -19.45
CA LYS A 65 -19.49 5.21 -19.89
C LYS A 65 -18.63 4.20 -20.65
N GLY A 66 -17.71 4.66 -21.51
CA GLY A 66 -16.75 3.80 -22.19
C GLY A 66 -15.75 3.12 -21.25
N ILE A 67 -15.29 3.83 -20.21
CA ILE A 67 -14.44 3.26 -19.15
C ILE A 67 -15.21 2.16 -18.40
N ILE A 68 -16.45 2.41 -18.00
CA ILE A 68 -17.31 1.44 -17.32
C ILE A 68 -17.53 0.19 -18.16
N GLU A 69 -17.78 0.33 -19.46
CA GLU A 69 -17.92 -0.82 -20.36
C GLU A 69 -16.63 -1.66 -20.41
N ARG A 70 -15.47 -1.02 -20.61
CA ARG A 70 -14.17 -1.70 -20.69
C ARG A 70 -13.80 -2.40 -19.39
N ILE A 71 -13.90 -1.70 -18.26
CA ILE A 71 -13.56 -2.25 -16.94
C ILE A 71 -14.58 -3.30 -16.53
N GLY A 72 -15.87 -3.07 -16.73
CA GLY A 72 -16.93 -4.05 -16.48
C GLY A 72 -16.74 -5.34 -17.29
N GLY A 73 -16.22 -5.24 -18.52
CA GLY A 73 -15.82 -6.39 -19.33
C GLY A 73 -14.75 -7.27 -18.68
N LEU A 74 -13.80 -6.69 -17.94
CA LEU A 74 -12.73 -7.43 -17.24
C LEU A 74 -13.29 -8.40 -16.19
N ARG A 75 -14.38 -8.03 -15.52
CA ARG A 75 -15.07 -8.92 -14.57
C ARG A 75 -15.53 -10.21 -15.25
N TYR A 76 -16.14 -10.08 -16.43
CA TYR A 76 -16.56 -11.24 -17.22
C TYR A 76 -15.37 -12.06 -17.72
N GLU A 77 -14.28 -11.40 -18.12
CA GLU A 77 -13.04 -12.06 -18.51
C GLU A 77 -12.46 -12.93 -17.38
N LEU A 78 -12.34 -12.37 -16.17
CA LEU A 78 -11.88 -13.06 -14.96
C LEU A 78 -12.79 -14.24 -14.60
N GLN A 79 -14.11 -14.01 -14.51
CA GLN A 79 -15.07 -15.02 -14.07
C GLN A 79 -15.22 -16.20 -15.04
N ARG A 80 -14.90 -16.00 -16.32
CA ARG A 80 -14.96 -17.05 -17.36
C ARG A 80 -13.58 -17.59 -17.73
N ASP A 81 -12.54 -17.23 -16.97
CA ASP A 81 -11.14 -17.55 -17.26
C ASP A 81 -10.79 -17.37 -18.75
N LYS A 82 -11.15 -16.19 -19.29
CA LYS A 82 -10.89 -15.92 -20.71
C LYS A 82 -9.38 -15.91 -20.96
N PRO A 83 -8.93 -16.44 -22.11
CA PRO A 83 -7.53 -16.32 -22.50
C PRO A 83 -7.16 -14.83 -22.71
N PHE A 84 -5.91 -14.48 -22.46
CA PHE A 84 -5.39 -13.14 -22.78
C PHE A 84 -5.35 -12.89 -24.29
N SER A 85 -5.41 -13.97 -25.08
CA SER A 85 -5.51 -13.96 -26.53
C SER A 85 -6.83 -14.53 -27.02
N SER A 86 -7.58 -13.80 -27.85
CA SER A 86 -8.69 -14.39 -28.58
C SER A 86 -8.19 -15.05 -29.85
N GLN A 87 -8.18 -16.38 -29.88
CA GLN A 87 -8.18 -17.09 -31.16
C GLN A 87 -9.60 -17.03 -31.74
N SER A 88 -9.82 -16.18 -32.73
CA SER A 88 -11.05 -16.22 -33.53
C SER A 88 -10.89 -17.29 -34.62
N PHE A 89 -11.52 -18.44 -34.45
CA PHE A 89 -11.72 -19.39 -35.54
C PHE A 89 -12.96 -18.98 -36.35
N PHE A 90 -12.75 -18.29 -37.48
CA PHE A 90 -13.76 -18.24 -38.54
C PHE A 90 -13.42 -19.29 -39.59
N GLY A 91 -14.39 -20.14 -39.92
CA GLY A 91 -14.22 -21.34 -40.74
C GLY A 91 -13.66 -21.07 -42.15
N PHE A 92 -12.90 -22.07 -42.63
CA PHE A 92 -12.55 -22.33 -44.03
C PHE A 92 -12.06 -21.13 -44.86
N ALA A 93 -11.04 -20.44 -44.39
CA ALA A 93 -10.07 -19.81 -45.27
C ALA A 93 -8.69 -19.88 -44.62
N PHE A 94 -7.75 -20.51 -45.31
CA PHE A 94 -6.35 -20.60 -44.97
C PHE A 94 -5.71 -19.20 -45.09
N VAL A 95 -6.05 -18.33 -44.14
CA VAL A 95 -5.30 -17.11 -43.83
C VAL A 95 -4.91 -17.27 -42.39
N LEU A 96 -3.61 -17.48 -42.16
CA LEU A 96 -2.97 -17.28 -40.86
C LEU A 96 -3.14 -15.80 -40.47
N LYS A 97 -4.36 -15.41 -40.10
CA LYS A 97 -4.60 -14.16 -39.39
C LYS A 97 -4.30 -14.50 -37.95
N SER A 98 -3.09 -14.12 -37.57
CA SER A 98 -2.39 -14.44 -36.33
C SER A 98 -3.29 -14.35 -35.11
N ILE A 99 -2.97 -15.18 -34.12
CA ILE A 99 -3.36 -15.06 -32.72
C ILE A 99 -3.50 -13.57 -32.36
N GLU A 100 -4.72 -13.05 -32.31
CA GLU A 100 -4.97 -11.72 -31.77
C GLU A 100 -4.94 -11.90 -30.25
N ASN A 101 -3.75 -11.74 -29.69
CA ASN A 101 -3.61 -11.28 -28.31
C ASN A 101 -4.55 -10.08 -28.12
N ARG A 102 -5.01 -9.79 -26.90
CA ARG A 102 -5.63 -8.48 -26.61
C ARG A 102 -4.50 -7.54 -26.17
N PRO A 103 -3.69 -6.99 -27.11
CA PRO A 103 -2.59 -6.14 -26.72
C PRO A 103 -3.14 -4.89 -26.04
N LEU A 104 -2.30 -4.32 -25.18
CA LEU A 104 -2.49 -2.96 -24.74
C LEU A 104 -2.30 -2.03 -25.94
N THR A 105 -3.16 -1.02 -26.06
CA THR A 105 -3.28 -0.12 -27.22
C THR A 105 -3.20 1.35 -26.86
N ASP A 106 -3.07 1.67 -25.57
CA ASP A 106 -2.81 3.03 -25.14
C ASP A 106 -1.40 3.50 -25.53
N LYS A 107 -1.07 4.75 -25.21
CA LYS A 107 0.19 5.40 -25.64
C LYS A 107 1.24 5.48 -24.54
N ARG A 108 1.11 4.72 -23.45
CA ARG A 108 2.13 4.70 -22.39
C ARG A 108 3.38 3.96 -22.84
N GLU A 109 4.51 4.33 -22.26
CA GLU A 109 5.83 3.79 -22.59
C GLU A 109 6.01 2.30 -22.28
N ASP A 110 5.20 1.73 -21.38
CA ASP A 110 5.29 0.34 -20.95
C ASP A 110 4.52 -0.63 -21.86
N VAL A 111 3.78 -0.13 -22.86
CA VAL A 111 2.90 -0.93 -23.72
C VAL A 111 3.67 -1.98 -24.50
N GLU A 112 4.83 -1.61 -25.06
CA GLU A 112 5.65 -2.54 -25.85
C GLU A 112 6.15 -3.70 -24.99
N GLU A 113 6.65 -3.41 -23.78
CA GLU A 113 7.15 -4.43 -22.84
C GLU A 113 6.05 -5.40 -22.41
N TRP A 114 4.86 -4.89 -22.06
CA TRP A 114 3.71 -5.71 -21.69
C TRP A 114 3.24 -6.62 -22.84
N ASN A 115 3.14 -6.06 -24.05
CA ASN A 115 2.72 -6.82 -25.22
C ASN A 115 3.75 -7.90 -25.60
N GLN A 116 5.04 -7.59 -25.48
CA GLN A 116 6.12 -8.55 -25.69
C GLN A 116 6.07 -9.66 -24.63
N ALA A 117 5.86 -9.33 -23.36
CA ALA A 117 5.73 -10.32 -22.28
C ALA A 117 4.52 -11.25 -22.48
N LEU A 118 3.37 -10.71 -22.87
CA LEU A 118 2.18 -11.49 -23.23
C LEU A 118 2.46 -12.48 -24.37
N ALA A 119 3.07 -11.99 -25.45
CA ALA A 119 3.37 -12.81 -26.62
C ALA A 119 4.42 -13.89 -26.33
N THR A 120 5.44 -13.56 -25.54
CA THR A 120 6.57 -14.46 -25.26
C THR A 120 6.23 -15.52 -24.21
N TYR A 121 5.61 -15.10 -23.11
CA TYR A 121 5.43 -15.95 -21.93
C TYR A 121 4.00 -16.46 -21.73
N TYR A 122 3.00 -15.82 -22.35
CA TYR A 122 1.59 -16.12 -22.12
C TYR A 122 0.74 -16.30 -23.40
N PRO A 123 1.26 -16.84 -24.53
CA PRO A 123 0.57 -16.83 -25.83
C PRO A 123 -0.72 -17.66 -25.88
N THR A 124 -0.88 -18.62 -24.96
CA THR A 124 -2.08 -19.46 -24.85
C THR A 124 -2.61 -19.51 -23.42
N SER A 125 -2.20 -18.55 -22.59
CA SER A 125 -2.57 -18.49 -21.17
C SER A 125 -3.88 -17.72 -20.96
N SER A 126 -4.47 -17.96 -19.81
CA SER A 126 -5.66 -17.28 -19.29
C SER A 126 -5.38 -16.76 -17.89
N TRP A 127 -6.33 -16.01 -17.33
CA TRP A 127 -6.24 -15.44 -15.97
C TRP A 127 -5.84 -16.48 -14.91
N TYR A 128 -6.34 -17.71 -15.02
CA TYR A 128 -6.14 -18.74 -13.99
C TYR A 128 -4.93 -19.61 -14.32
N LYS A 129 -4.56 -19.72 -15.61
CA LYS A 129 -3.42 -20.52 -16.07
C LYS A 129 -2.09 -19.81 -15.88
N ALA A 130 -2.04 -18.50 -16.05
CA ALA A 130 -0.84 -17.70 -15.80
C ALA A 130 -0.51 -17.67 -14.30
N SER A 131 0.67 -17.14 -13.97
CA SER A 131 1.00 -16.90 -12.56
C SER A 131 0.01 -15.89 -11.97
N TRP A 132 -0.37 -16.10 -10.71
CA TRP A 132 -1.27 -15.21 -9.98
C TRP A 132 -0.73 -13.77 -10.02
N LEU A 133 0.58 -13.60 -9.76
CA LEU A 133 1.26 -12.32 -9.84
C LEU A 133 1.04 -11.63 -11.20
N PHE A 134 1.28 -12.34 -12.31
CA PHE A 134 1.09 -11.73 -13.63
C PHE A 134 -0.36 -11.35 -13.89
N SER A 135 -1.31 -12.25 -13.59
CA SER A 135 -2.74 -11.99 -13.79
C SER A 135 -3.23 -10.78 -13.00
N GLU A 136 -2.79 -10.64 -11.75
CA GLU A 136 -3.17 -9.51 -10.90
C GLU A 136 -2.56 -8.19 -11.42
N CYS A 137 -1.25 -8.17 -11.71
CA CYS A 137 -0.59 -7.02 -12.32
C CYS A 137 -1.22 -6.62 -13.66
N TYR A 138 -1.54 -7.60 -14.51
CA TYR A 138 -2.16 -7.36 -15.81
C TYR A 138 -3.57 -6.76 -15.67
N LEU A 139 -4.33 -7.14 -14.65
CA LEU A 139 -5.63 -6.52 -14.36
C LEU A 139 -5.49 -5.01 -14.11
N TYR A 140 -4.59 -4.61 -13.22
CA TYR A 140 -4.37 -3.19 -12.92
C TYR A 140 -3.84 -2.42 -14.14
N ARG A 141 -3.00 -3.06 -14.97
CA ARG A 141 -2.56 -2.45 -16.22
C ARG A 141 -3.68 -2.26 -17.24
N ARG A 142 -4.62 -3.21 -17.35
CA ARG A 142 -5.83 -3.12 -18.18
C ARG A 142 -6.82 -2.07 -17.65
N ILE A 143 -6.93 -1.93 -16.32
CA ILE A 143 -7.68 -0.84 -15.70
C ILE A 143 -7.07 0.50 -16.11
N LYS A 144 -5.75 0.67 -15.95
CA LYS A 144 -5.08 1.91 -16.36
C LYS A 144 -5.21 2.20 -17.85
N GLU A 145 -5.15 1.18 -18.71
CA GLU A 145 -5.40 1.34 -20.15
C GLU A 145 -6.76 1.99 -20.42
N ALA A 146 -7.82 1.54 -19.74
CA ALA A 146 -9.17 2.07 -19.94
C ALA A 146 -9.23 3.58 -19.70
N PHE A 147 -8.52 4.08 -18.68
CA PHE A 147 -8.39 5.51 -18.43
C PHE A 147 -7.45 6.19 -19.43
N ALA A 148 -6.29 5.61 -19.71
CA ALA A 148 -5.26 6.19 -20.57
C ALA A 148 -5.69 6.38 -22.03
N LEU A 149 -6.73 5.67 -22.48
CA LEU A 149 -7.35 5.84 -23.80
C LEU A 149 -8.28 7.08 -23.88
N THR A 150 -8.57 7.74 -22.77
CA THR A 150 -9.46 8.91 -22.71
C THR A 150 -8.68 10.23 -22.69
N GLU A 151 -9.36 11.35 -22.92
CA GLU A 151 -8.77 12.69 -22.83
C GLU A 151 -8.95 13.29 -21.43
N HIS A 152 -10.17 13.21 -20.87
CA HIS A 152 -10.51 13.91 -19.64
C HIS A 152 -10.34 13.07 -18.36
N TRP A 153 -10.26 11.74 -18.48
CA TRP A 153 -10.13 10.81 -17.35
C TRP A 153 -8.76 10.13 -17.28
N LYS A 154 -7.82 10.47 -18.16
CA LYS A 154 -6.51 9.79 -18.28
C LYS A 154 -5.70 9.73 -16.97
N ASP A 155 -5.83 10.75 -16.14
CA ASP A 155 -5.11 10.91 -14.87
C ASP A 155 -5.98 10.59 -13.65
N TYR A 156 -7.20 10.10 -13.88
CA TYR A 156 -8.10 9.71 -12.81
C TYR A 156 -7.57 8.49 -12.05
N ASP A 157 -7.61 8.57 -10.72
CA ASP A 157 -7.29 7.48 -9.81
C ASP A 157 -8.58 6.96 -9.14
N PRO A 158 -9.09 5.78 -9.55
CA PRO A 158 -10.34 5.24 -9.01
C PRO A 158 -10.21 4.73 -7.56
N PHE A 159 -9.02 4.81 -6.96
CA PHE A 159 -8.78 4.40 -5.58
C PHE A 159 -8.48 5.58 -4.66
N PHE A 160 -8.38 6.81 -5.20
CA PHE A 160 -8.00 7.99 -4.43
C PHE A 160 -8.93 8.25 -3.25
N GLU A 161 -10.25 8.16 -3.47
CA GLU A 161 -11.25 8.41 -2.43
C GLU A 161 -11.17 7.39 -1.29
N GLN A 162 -10.91 6.12 -1.62
CA GLN A 162 -10.65 5.09 -0.62
C GLN A 162 -9.38 5.41 0.17
N LYS A 163 -8.24 5.66 -0.50
CA LYS A 163 -6.97 6.02 0.16
C LYS A 163 -7.11 7.22 1.10
N ARG A 164 -7.80 8.26 0.65
CA ARG A 164 -8.08 9.47 1.43
C ARG A 164 -8.95 9.19 2.66
N THR A 165 -10.00 8.40 2.50
CA THR A 165 -10.92 8.08 3.60
C THR A 165 -10.22 7.30 4.71
N VAL A 166 -9.40 6.33 4.33
CA VAL A 166 -8.60 5.54 5.27
C VAL A 166 -7.62 6.43 6.01
N PHE A 167 -6.87 7.27 5.30
CA PHE A 167 -5.94 8.18 5.96
C PHE A 167 -6.63 9.14 6.94
N LYS A 168 -7.82 9.63 6.60
CA LYS A 168 -8.63 10.45 7.51
C LYS A 168 -9.01 9.70 8.79
N SER A 169 -9.33 8.40 8.71
CA SER A 169 -9.61 7.60 9.92
C SER A 169 -8.38 7.46 10.84
N SER A 170 -7.18 7.56 10.28
CA SER A 170 -5.91 7.53 11.01
C SER A 170 -5.48 8.87 11.60
N GLN A 171 -6.27 9.95 11.45
CA GLN A 171 -5.88 11.32 11.82
C GLN A 171 -5.35 11.43 13.26
N LYS A 172 -6.00 10.79 14.23
CA LYS A 172 -5.59 10.89 15.64
C LYS A 172 -4.24 10.22 15.90
N ALA A 173 -3.98 9.09 15.25
CA ALA A 173 -2.69 8.39 15.34
C ALA A 173 -1.57 9.23 14.69
N VAL A 174 -1.83 9.77 13.50
CA VAL A 174 -0.93 10.69 12.79
C VAL A 174 -0.58 11.90 13.66
N VAL A 175 -1.58 12.59 14.21
CA VAL A 175 -1.38 13.78 15.05
C VAL A 175 -0.63 13.43 16.34
N SER A 176 -0.97 12.33 17.01
CA SER A 176 -0.28 11.89 18.22
C SER A 176 1.21 11.64 17.96
N MET A 177 1.53 10.94 16.87
CA MET A 177 2.92 10.68 16.49
C MET A 177 3.64 11.98 16.10
N ALA A 178 3.01 12.86 15.32
CA ALA A 178 3.59 14.14 14.95
C ALA A 178 3.93 14.99 16.20
N VAL A 179 3.02 15.08 17.17
CA VAL A 179 3.22 15.81 18.43
C VAL A 179 4.40 15.21 19.20
N GLN A 180 4.47 13.88 19.36
CA GLN A 180 5.59 13.23 20.03
C GLN A 180 6.94 13.51 19.35
N LEU A 181 6.97 13.54 18.01
CA LEU A 181 8.19 13.72 17.22
C LEU A 181 8.61 15.18 17.02
N THR A 182 7.74 16.15 17.29
CA THR A 182 7.99 17.57 16.96
C THR A 182 7.87 18.51 18.14
N THR A 183 7.09 18.17 19.17
CA THR A 183 6.91 19.05 20.32
C THR A 183 8.18 19.05 21.20
N PRO A 184 8.78 20.23 21.47
CA PRO A 184 9.90 20.32 22.39
C PRO A 184 9.49 19.85 23.79
N VAL A 185 10.25 18.92 24.36
CA VAL A 185 9.93 18.34 25.68
C VAL A 185 10.79 18.90 26.80
N VAL A 186 11.88 19.60 26.48
CA VAL A 186 12.76 20.23 27.48
C VAL A 186 12.56 21.75 27.48
N PRO A 187 12.17 22.36 28.63
CA PRO A 187 12.05 23.81 28.76
C PRO A 187 13.35 24.53 28.37
N GLY A 188 13.26 25.49 27.45
CA GLY A 188 14.41 26.27 26.98
C GLY A 188 15.23 25.62 25.85
N SER A 189 14.78 24.48 25.31
CA SER A 189 15.35 23.89 24.09
C SER A 189 14.27 23.69 23.02
N ASN A 190 14.69 23.42 21.78
CA ASN A 190 13.80 23.00 20.69
C ASN A 190 13.85 21.48 20.45
N LEU A 191 14.37 20.69 21.39
CA LEU A 191 14.57 19.26 21.23
C LEU A 191 13.26 18.49 21.44
N SER A 192 12.84 17.75 20.42
CA SER A 192 11.73 16.79 20.48
C SER A 192 12.13 15.49 21.20
N VAL A 193 11.17 14.61 21.45
CA VAL A 193 11.44 13.27 22.00
C VAL A 193 12.40 12.49 21.11
N LEU A 194 12.24 12.59 19.79
CA LEU A 194 13.11 11.91 18.84
C LEU A 194 14.54 12.45 18.91
N ASP A 195 14.70 13.78 18.97
CA ASP A 195 16.03 14.40 19.07
C ASP A 195 16.76 13.93 20.34
N LEU A 196 16.05 13.86 21.47
CA LEU A 196 16.61 13.33 22.72
C LEU A 196 17.00 11.86 22.62
N LYS A 197 16.20 11.03 21.94
CA LYS A 197 16.52 9.60 21.75
C LYS A 197 17.79 9.42 20.93
N VAL A 198 18.05 10.30 19.96
CA VAL A 198 19.17 10.15 19.01
C VAL A 198 20.39 11.03 19.32
N GLN A 199 20.31 11.95 20.29
CA GLN A 199 21.35 12.94 20.59
C GLN A 199 22.73 12.33 20.92
N ASP A 200 22.74 11.15 21.53
CA ASP A 200 23.96 10.45 21.94
C ASP A 200 24.62 9.69 20.77
N GLY A 201 24.07 9.87 19.57
CA GLY A 201 24.61 9.40 18.30
C GLY A 201 24.17 7.99 17.89
N PRO A 202 24.65 7.52 16.72
CA PRO A 202 24.30 6.25 16.09
C PRO A 202 24.44 4.99 16.96
N GLU A 203 25.35 5.03 17.94
CA GLU A 203 25.70 3.87 18.76
C GLU A 203 24.98 3.81 20.10
N SER A 204 24.18 4.84 20.42
CA SER A 204 23.50 4.93 21.70
C SER A 204 22.38 3.90 21.80
N LYS A 205 22.05 3.54 23.05
CA LYS A 205 20.89 2.68 23.33
C LYS A 205 19.59 3.35 22.85
N GLY A 206 19.43 4.66 23.06
CA GLY A 206 18.22 5.40 22.64
C GLY A 206 17.99 5.37 21.14
N THR A 207 19.06 5.56 20.35
CA THR A 207 19.00 5.50 18.88
C THR A 207 18.62 4.10 18.41
N ARG A 208 19.17 3.07 19.06
CA ARG A 208 18.85 1.68 18.77
C ARG A 208 17.41 1.34 19.13
N ASP A 209 16.93 1.71 20.31
CA ASP A 209 15.56 1.39 20.73
C ASP A 209 14.53 2.07 19.81
N ALA A 210 14.79 3.33 19.41
CA ALA A 210 13.98 4.03 18.41
C ALA A 210 13.93 3.28 17.07
N PHE A 211 15.04 2.67 16.62
CA PHE A 211 15.06 1.88 15.39
C PHE A 211 14.05 0.74 15.42
N PHE A 212 14.07 -0.10 16.47
CA PHE A 212 13.20 -1.27 16.56
C PHE A 212 11.74 -0.89 16.77
N GLU A 213 11.48 0.21 17.46
CA GLU A 213 10.14 0.78 17.57
C GLU A 213 9.62 1.13 16.18
N MET A 214 10.40 1.87 15.40
CA MET A 214 9.97 2.33 14.07
C MET A 214 9.83 1.20 13.05
N VAL A 215 10.75 0.23 13.02
CA VAL A 215 10.64 -0.95 12.15
C VAL A 215 9.34 -1.72 12.41
N GLN A 216 8.98 -1.90 13.69
CA GLN A 216 7.74 -2.57 14.04
C GLN A 216 6.52 -1.72 13.71
N VAL A 217 6.55 -0.40 13.94
CA VAL A 217 5.43 0.48 13.57
C VAL A 217 5.22 0.49 12.06
N SER A 218 6.28 0.43 11.23
CA SER A 218 6.15 0.29 9.77
C SER A 218 5.58 -1.07 9.38
N LEU A 219 6.11 -2.17 9.91
CA LEU A 219 5.59 -3.52 9.68
C LEU A 219 4.09 -3.62 9.96
N TRP A 220 3.66 -3.08 11.10
CA TRP A 220 2.26 -3.15 11.52
C TRP A 220 1.39 -2.04 10.92
N GLY A 221 1.98 -0.95 10.42
CA GLY A 221 1.27 0.06 9.63
C GLY A 221 0.51 -0.57 8.46
N ASN A 222 1.13 -1.59 7.84
CA ASN A 222 0.54 -2.41 6.77
C ASN A 222 -0.64 -3.28 7.23
N ALA A 223 -0.81 -3.55 8.54
CA ALA A 223 -1.99 -4.27 9.04
C ALA A 223 -3.31 -3.49 8.83
N THR A 224 -3.22 -2.21 8.47
CA THR A 224 -4.34 -1.42 7.96
C THR A 224 -4.88 -2.01 6.64
N ASP A 225 -4.03 -2.54 5.76
CA ASP A 225 -4.41 -3.12 4.46
C ASP A 225 -5.25 -4.40 4.58
N LEU A 226 -4.92 -5.28 5.53
CA LEU A 226 -5.70 -6.50 5.78
C LEU A 226 -7.16 -6.24 6.18
N SER A 227 -7.45 -5.04 6.73
CA SER A 227 -8.81 -4.61 7.03
C SER A 227 -9.54 -3.96 5.83
N LEU A 228 -8.80 -3.54 4.79
CA LEU A 228 -9.31 -2.80 3.64
C LEU A 228 -9.86 -3.68 2.52
N LEU A 229 -9.43 -4.93 2.48
CA LEU A 229 -9.68 -5.81 1.34
C LEU A 229 -11.17 -6.19 1.20
N ASP A 230 -11.93 -6.29 2.29
CA ASP A 230 -13.34 -6.72 2.22
C ASP A 230 -14.37 -5.68 2.69
N ASN A 231 -14.11 -4.88 3.72
CA ASN A 231 -14.90 -3.70 4.08
C ASN A 231 -14.16 -2.98 5.23
N PRO A 232 -13.64 -1.76 5.06
CA PRO A 232 -12.84 -1.13 6.12
C PRO A 232 -13.66 -0.93 7.38
N ASP A 233 -13.35 -1.70 8.41
CA ASP A 233 -13.75 -1.40 9.78
C ASP A 233 -12.81 -0.30 10.30
N LEU A 234 -13.15 0.95 9.96
CA LEU A 234 -12.34 2.13 10.26
C LEU A 234 -12.09 2.29 11.78
N GLU A 235 -13.02 1.79 12.61
CA GLU A 235 -12.85 1.79 14.06
C GLU A 235 -11.76 0.80 14.50
N LYS A 236 -11.74 -0.41 13.93
CA LYS A 236 -10.64 -1.37 14.17
C LYS A 236 -9.29 -0.84 13.70
N VAL A 237 -9.24 -0.15 12.56
CA VAL A 237 -8.02 0.50 12.06
C VAL A 237 -7.50 1.53 13.07
N GLU A 238 -8.37 2.45 13.50
CA GLU A 238 -8.00 3.48 14.49
C GLU A 238 -7.55 2.85 15.81
N GLN A 239 -8.24 1.82 16.31
CA GLN A 239 -7.90 1.12 17.54
C GLN A 239 -6.56 0.36 17.45
N LEU A 240 -6.26 -0.25 16.30
CA LEU A 240 -5.00 -0.95 16.09
C LEU A 240 -3.83 0.04 16.07
N GLN A 241 -3.96 1.13 15.33
CA GLN A 241 -2.94 2.19 15.23
C GLN A 241 -2.69 2.86 16.58
N ARG A 242 -3.74 3.15 17.36
CA ARG A 242 -3.58 3.67 18.72
C ARG A 242 -2.80 2.75 19.64
N ARG A 243 -3.09 1.44 19.59
CA ARG A 243 -2.42 0.44 20.44
C ARG A 243 -0.94 0.34 20.15
N MET A 244 -0.56 0.42 18.87
CA MET A 244 0.86 0.49 18.48
C MET A 244 1.53 1.71 19.11
N LEU A 245 0.87 2.88 19.13
CA LEU A 245 1.43 4.13 19.64
C LEU A 245 1.42 4.27 21.16
N SER A 246 0.55 3.57 21.90
CA SER A 246 0.54 3.62 23.37
C SER A 246 1.69 2.84 24.02
N SER A 247 2.39 2.01 23.26
CA SER A 247 3.52 1.20 23.74
C SER A 247 4.82 2.00 23.90
N SER A 248 4.95 3.15 23.23
CA SER A 248 6.12 4.03 23.31
C SER A 248 6.12 4.95 24.53
N THR A 249 4.99 5.03 25.24
CA THR A 249 4.77 5.90 26.41
C THR A 249 5.06 5.23 27.77
N SER A 250 5.31 3.92 27.83
CA SER A 250 5.49 3.22 29.12
C SER A 250 6.91 3.25 29.69
N SER A 251 7.89 3.88 29.03
CA SER A 251 9.23 4.11 29.60
C SER A 251 9.46 5.59 29.89
N ASN A 252 9.31 5.97 31.16
CA ASN A 252 9.67 7.25 31.80
C ASN A 252 8.77 8.48 31.54
N ALA A 253 7.72 8.61 32.33
CA ALA A 253 7.12 9.91 32.65
C ALA A 253 7.14 10.15 34.16
N SER A 254 8.32 10.48 34.71
CA SER A 254 8.41 11.16 36.00
C SER A 254 8.42 12.68 35.77
N SER A 255 7.32 13.31 36.17
CA SER A 255 7.14 14.73 36.48
C SER A 255 7.51 15.80 35.44
N ALA A 256 6.48 16.41 34.82
CA ALA A 256 6.44 17.85 34.62
C ALA A 256 4.99 18.33 34.53
N ASN A 257 4.55 19.04 35.56
CA ASN A 257 3.27 19.73 35.63
C ASN A 257 3.21 20.86 34.60
N ALA A 258 2.17 20.88 33.78
CA ALA A 258 1.55 22.12 33.28
C ALA A 258 0.06 21.89 33.06
N SER A 259 -0.75 22.76 33.64
CA SER A 259 -2.22 22.71 33.69
C SER A 259 -2.77 24.06 33.15
N PRO A 260 -4.08 24.25 32.93
CA PRO A 260 -4.81 23.77 31.75
C PRO A 260 -5.66 24.89 31.10
N ALA A 261 -6.18 24.66 29.88
CA ALA A 261 -7.41 25.32 29.43
C ALA A 261 -8.22 24.46 28.44
N ALA A 262 -9.37 23.99 28.96
CA ALA A 262 -10.62 23.65 28.29
C ALA A 262 -10.66 22.47 27.29
N SER A 263 -11.04 21.29 27.79
CA SER A 263 -12.43 20.80 27.65
C SER A 263 -12.63 19.55 28.51
N THR A 264 -13.70 19.55 29.27
CA THR A 264 -13.99 18.72 30.44
C THR A 264 -14.21 17.24 30.06
N VAL A 265 -13.28 16.38 30.49
CA VAL A 265 -13.55 14.96 30.75
C VAL A 265 -13.15 14.73 32.21
N HIS A 266 -14.10 14.31 33.04
CA HIS A 266 -13.88 14.06 34.46
C HIS A 266 -12.76 13.02 34.66
N LEU A 267 -11.69 13.42 35.34
CA LEU A 267 -10.44 12.67 35.54
C LEU A 267 -10.40 11.84 36.84
N ASP A 268 -11.54 11.55 37.47
CA ASP A 268 -11.58 10.95 38.82
C ASP A 268 -12.06 9.49 38.88
N GLN A 269 -11.89 8.70 37.81
CA GLN A 269 -12.21 7.25 37.84
C GLN A 269 -11.13 6.32 37.24
N LEU A 270 -9.86 6.73 37.24
CA LEU A 270 -8.76 5.78 37.05
C LEU A 270 -8.22 5.36 38.42
N GLY A 271 -8.86 4.33 38.98
CA GLY A 271 -8.36 3.63 40.16
C GLY A 271 -6.95 3.11 39.89
N VAL A 272 -6.01 3.50 40.75
CA VAL A 272 -4.65 2.96 40.77
C VAL A 272 -4.73 1.53 41.29
N SER A 273 -4.78 0.54 40.40
CA SER A 273 -4.43 -0.84 40.75
C SER A 273 -2.91 -0.93 40.86
N LYS A 274 -2.41 -1.08 42.09
CA LYS A 274 -1.03 -1.52 42.36
C LYS A 274 -0.95 -3.03 42.11
N ASP A 275 -0.80 -3.44 40.85
CA ASP A 275 -0.34 -4.80 40.52
C ASP A 275 1.06 -4.71 39.90
N PRO A 276 2.07 -5.44 40.43
CA PRO A 276 3.45 -5.39 39.98
C PRO A 276 3.74 -6.36 38.82
N GLU A 277 2.76 -6.63 37.95
CA GLU A 277 3.02 -7.32 36.68
C GLU A 277 3.43 -6.27 35.63
N GLU A 278 4.72 -6.28 35.31
CA GLU A 278 5.31 -5.57 34.17
C GLU A 278 4.52 -5.95 32.90
N HIS A 279 3.55 -5.11 32.52
CA HIS A 279 2.81 -5.31 31.28
C HIS A 279 3.77 -5.04 30.12
N ALA A 280 4.17 -6.14 29.47
CA ALA A 280 4.92 -6.11 28.22
C ALA A 280 4.30 -5.08 27.27
N SER A 281 5.14 -4.28 26.62
CA SER A 281 4.69 -3.26 25.68
C SER A 281 3.83 -3.92 24.58
N GLU A 282 2.84 -3.23 24.01
CA GLU A 282 2.04 -3.85 22.92
C GLU A 282 2.93 -4.29 21.74
N LEU A 283 4.07 -3.62 21.52
CA LEU A 283 5.11 -4.06 20.58
C LEU A 283 5.67 -5.44 20.93
N GLU A 284 5.95 -5.72 22.21
CA GLU A 284 6.38 -7.05 22.68
C GLU A 284 5.29 -8.11 22.48
N LYS A 285 4.01 -7.77 22.69
CA LYS A 285 2.90 -8.70 22.40
C LYS A 285 2.73 -9.00 20.91
N HIS A 286 3.13 -8.06 20.06
CA HIS A 286 3.10 -8.22 18.61
C HIS A 286 4.37 -8.90 18.06
N ALA A 287 5.49 -8.85 18.78
CA ALA A 287 6.73 -9.53 18.41
C ALA A 287 6.52 -11.05 18.24
N ASP A 288 5.65 -11.67 19.05
CA ASP A 288 5.30 -13.10 18.95
C ASP A 288 4.60 -13.48 17.64
N LYS A 289 4.07 -12.49 16.89
CA LYS A 289 3.46 -12.70 15.57
C LYS A 289 4.46 -12.59 14.42
N ILE A 290 5.70 -12.20 14.70
CA ILE A 290 6.77 -12.10 13.70
C ILE A 290 7.42 -13.47 13.56
N LEU A 291 7.04 -14.21 12.51
CA LEU A 291 7.53 -15.58 12.29
C LEU A 291 9.02 -15.66 11.94
N SER A 292 9.57 -14.62 11.32
CA SER A 292 10.98 -14.48 10.98
C SER A 292 11.41 -13.04 11.21
N ASN A 293 12.41 -12.81 12.05
CA ASN A 293 12.80 -11.48 12.50
C ASN A 293 14.29 -11.20 12.27
N ASP A 294 14.60 -10.56 11.15
CA ASP A 294 15.96 -10.13 10.81
C ASP A 294 16.26 -8.68 11.22
N SER A 295 15.46 -8.10 12.12
CA SER A 295 15.61 -6.69 12.52
C SER A 295 16.99 -6.40 13.14
N GLU A 296 17.62 -7.38 13.79
CA GLU A 296 19.00 -7.24 14.29
C GLU A 296 20.06 -7.21 13.19
N LEU A 297 19.85 -7.99 12.13
CA LEU A 297 20.71 -7.97 10.95
C LEU A 297 20.57 -6.62 10.24
N LEU A 298 19.33 -6.13 10.10
CA LEU A 298 19.03 -4.82 9.55
C LEU A 298 19.67 -3.70 10.38
N TRP A 299 19.53 -3.75 11.72
CA TRP A 299 20.17 -2.81 12.63
C TRP A 299 21.69 -2.82 12.45
N SER A 300 22.31 -4.01 12.38
CA SER A 300 23.76 -4.13 12.18
C SER A 300 24.22 -3.44 10.89
N LYS A 301 23.40 -3.52 9.83
CA LYS A 301 23.67 -2.82 8.58
C LYS A 301 23.46 -1.32 8.71
N VAL A 302 22.34 -0.87 9.26
CA VAL A 302 22.00 0.55 9.43
C VAL A 302 23.01 1.24 10.35
N LYS A 303 23.39 0.60 11.47
CA LYS A 303 24.43 1.09 12.39
C LYS A 303 25.77 1.31 11.71
N SER A 304 26.08 0.59 10.62
CA SER A 304 27.32 0.80 9.87
C SER A 304 27.28 2.00 8.91
N LEU A 305 26.09 2.53 8.62
CA LEU A 305 25.92 3.68 7.73
C LEU A 305 26.34 4.97 8.45
N ARG A 306 26.96 5.87 7.68
CA ARG A 306 27.27 7.24 8.11
C ARG A 306 26.91 8.14 6.94
N ASN A 307 25.86 8.96 7.10
CA ASN A 307 25.36 9.84 6.04
C ASN A 307 25.12 9.10 4.70
N GLY A 308 24.68 7.84 4.74
CA GLY A 308 24.47 7.03 3.55
C GLY A 308 23.20 7.40 2.76
N ARG A 309 22.90 6.60 1.74
CA ARG A 309 21.61 6.61 1.04
C ARG A 309 20.77 5.43 1.47
N VAL A 310 19.48 5.65 1.72
CA VAL A 310 18.49 4.59 1.97
C VAL A 310 17.36 4.71 0.96
N ASP A 311 17.04 3.61 0.30
CA ASP A 311 15.94 3.50 -0.65
C ASP A 311 14.77 2.78 0.03
N ILE A 312 13.57 3.37 -0.04
CA ILE A 312 12.33 2.80 0.48
C ILE A 312 11.42 2.50 -0.72
N ILE A 313 11.14 1.21 -0.95
CA ILE A 313 10.18 0.77 -1.95
C ILE A 313 8.81 0.78 -1.30
N LEU A 314 7.99 1.77 -1.65
CA LEU A 314 6.73 2.04 -0.97
C LEU A 314 5.66 1.00 -1.34
N ASP A 315 4.85 0.64 -0.35
CA ASP A 315 3.65 -0.16 -0.51
C ASP A 315 2.41 0.75 -0.50
N ASN A 316 1.71 0.89 0.64
CA ASN A 316 0.43 1.60 0.72
C ASN A 316 0.52 3.08 1.10
N ALA A 317 -0.41 3.86 0.56
CA ALA A 317 -0.67 5.23 0.97
C ALA A 317 -1.35 5.30 2.36
N GLY A 318 -1.50 6.53 2.87
CA GLY A 318 -2.17 6.78 4.14
C GLY A 318 -1.23 6.63 5.32
N PHE A 319 -1.63 5.86 6.34
CA PHE A 319 -0.87 5.77 7.59
C PHE A 319 0.48 5.08 7.41
N GLU A 320 0.57 4.06 6.55
CA GLU A 320 1.83 3.36 6.26
C GLU A 320 2.87 4.30 5.64
N LEU A 321 2.51 5.00 4.55
CA LEU A 321 3.37 6.04 3.96
C LEU A 321 3.78 7.12 4.99
N TYR A 322 2.89 7.53 5.88
CA TYR A 322 3.23 8.48 6.94
C TYR A 322 4.30 7.93 7.89
N VAL A 323 4.21 6.65 8.26
CA VAL A 323 5.22 5.98 9.09
C VAL A 323 6.55 5.86 8.33
N ASP A 324 6.53 5.58 7.03
CA ASP A 324 7.75 5.54 6.21
C ASP A 324 8.47 6.90 6.20
N PHE A 325 7.73 8.00 6.17
CA PHE A 325 8.30 9.34 6.33
C PHE A 325 8.89 9.59 7.71
N VAL A 326 8.28 9.04 8.76
CA VAL A 326 8.80 9.12 10.13
C VAL A 326 10.10 8.33 10.27
N ILE A 327 10.20 7.15 9.67
CA ILE A 327 11.45 6.38 9.60
C ILE A 327 12.53 7.16 8.87
N ALA A 328 12.18 7.77 7.73
CA ALA A 328 13.12 8.59 6.96
C ALA A 328 13.67 9.76 7.77
N ASP A 329 12.81 10.49 8.49
CA ASP A 329 13.23 11.59 9.39
C ASP A 329 14.17 11.08 10.49
N TYR A 330 13.85 9.94 11.12
CA TYR A 330 14.74 9.32 12.10
C TYR A 330 16.10 8.94 11.52
N LEU A 331 16.16 8.29 10.35
CA LEU A 331 17.41 7.88 9.72
C LEU A 331 18.33 9.07 9.44
N ILE A 332 17.73 10.21 9.08
CA ILE A 332 18.45 11.47 8.86
C ILE A 332 18.93 12.06 10.19
N ARG A 333 18.03 12.25 11.17
CA ARG A 333 18.37 12.88 12.46
C ARG A 333 19.36 12.07 13.28
N ALA A 334 19.30 10.74 13.20
CA ALA A 334 20.26 9.86 13.85
C ALA A 334 21.62 9.80 13.14
N GLY A 335 21.77 10.44 11.97
CA GLY A 335 23.01 10.51 11.20
C GLY A 335 23.34 9.24 10.40
N PHE A 336 22.39 8.34 10.22
CA PHE A 336 22.57 7.14 9.39
C PHE A 336 22.51 7.46 7.90
N ALA A 337 21.60 8.35 7.50
CA ALA A 337 21.36 8.71 6.10
C ALA A 337 21.48 10.22 5.87
N SER A 338 21.97 10.61 4.70
CA SER A 338 21.89 11.99 4.18
C SER A 338 20.93 12.10 3.00
N GLU A 339 20.55 10.96 2.39
CA GLU A 339 19.62 10.88 1.28
C GLU A 339 18.63 9.74 1.52
N ILE A 340 17.33 10.03 1.39
CA ILE A 340 16.27 9.03 1.37
C ILE A 340 15.58 9.10 0.00
N VAL A 341 15.46 7.95 -0.68
CA VAL A 341 14.80 7.86 -1.99
C VAL A 341 13.57 6.98 -1.87
N PHE A 342 12.40 7.55 -2.17
CA PHE A 342 11.12 6.85 -2.17
C PHE A 342 10.76 6.37 -3.58
N HIS A 343 10.43 5.09 -3.72
CA HIS A 343 10.02 4.49 -4.98
C HIS A 343 8.53 4.16 -4.93
N ALA A 344 7.71 5.02 -5.53
CA ALA A 344 6.26 4.89 -5.63
C ALA A 344 5.82 4.25 -6.97
N LYS A 345 4.56 3.84 -7.06
CA LYS A 345 3.98 3.26 -8.28
C LYS A 345 3.57 4.37 -9.25
N ARG A 346 3.78 4.15 -10.56
CA ARG A 346 3.55 5.17 -11.62
C ARG A 346 2.10 5.28 -12.10
N ILE A 347 1.24 4.38 -11.63
CA ILE A 347 -0.17 4.26 -11.98
C ILE A 347 -0.96 3.82 -10.75
N PRO A 348 -2.29 4.01 -10.71
CA PRO A 348 -3.12 3.38 -9.69
C PRO A 348 -2.89 1.87 -9.70
N TRP A 349 -2.39 1.34 -8.60
CA TRP A 349 -1.85 -0.01 -8.50
C TRP A 349 -2.32 -0.63 -7.19
N PHE A 350 -2.74 -1.90 -7.23
CA PHE A 350 -3.08 -2.69 -6.04
C PHE A 350 -3.98 -1.98 -5.00
N VAL A 351 -4.90 -1.14 -5.49
CA VAL A 351 -5.83 -0.30 -4.71
C VAL A 351 -5.13 0.80 -3.90
N SER A 352 -4.41 0.44 -2.86
CA SER A 352 -3.89 1.37 -1.86
C SER A 352 -2.48 1.86 -2.13
N ASP A 353 -1.78 1.33 -3.14
CA ASP A 353 -0.38 1.68 -3.35
C ASP A 353 -0.15 3.18 -3.52
N VAL A 354 1.01 3.61 -3.01
CA VAL A 354 1.47 4.99 -3.14
C VAL A 354 1.74 5.32 -4.60
N MET A 355 1.25 6.50 -4.99
CA MET A 355 1.63 7.17 -6.23
C MET A 355 2.32 8.51 -5.90
N PRO A 356 3.18 9.04 -6.79
CA PRO A 356 3.82 10.35 -6.63
C PRO A 356 2.86 11.54 -6.45
#